data_AF-K9XY28-F1
#
_entry.id   AF-K9XY28-F1
#
_cell.length_a   1.000
_cell.length_b   1.000
_cell.length_c   1.000
_cell.angle_alpha   90.00
_cell.angle_beta   90.00
_cell.angle_gamma   90.00
#
_symmetry.space_group_name_H-M   'P 1'
#
loop_
_entity.id
_entity.type
_entity.pdbx_description
1 polymer ?
#
loop_
_entity_poly.entity_id
_entity_poly.type
_entity_poly.pdbx_seq_one_letter_code
_entity_poly.pdbx_strand_id
1 'polypeptide(L)'
;MKSDSWIHIEKIQVSRQQNLPNRVCFQFNENLLREIQLWQETNRKFQFASEILTDFRSYVLLNHQNNFSVELNFCSFYQQDEEKTAVIQSTISLDGKIVQQIRHDYLQEFQLLQRIINAHYWVIEQMLNQLKLKSSSKRTGLASKSRKKQTSQFARHLAQESQLLSWGLSLGLTIIVVLMLIVASINLPVILIITVLFALLAQVVIKNFLLSNSSDLALQKLLSKRFLSSTKIKKIKFNYLNKLK
;
A
#
# COMPACT_ATOMS: atom_id res chain seq x y z
N MET A 1 9.73 -21.17 21.45
CA MET A 1 8.39 -20.60 21.67
C MET A 1 7.41 -21.37 20.80
N LYS A 2 6.25 -21.80 21.34
CA LYS A 2 5.14 -22.34 20.53
C LYS A 2 4.64 -21.20 19.66
N SER A 3 4.96 -21.23 18.37
CA SER A 3 4.91 -20.07 17.48
C SER A 3 3.54 -19.84 16.82
N ASP A 4 2.49 -20.48 17.32
CA ASP A 4 1.26 -20.71 16.55
C ASP A 4 0.01 -19.98 17.06
N SER A 5 0.07 -19.29 18.20
CA SER A 5 -1.13 -18.62 18.75
C SER A 5 -1.53 -17.36 17.98
N TRP A 6 -0.61 -16.74 17.24
CA TRP A 6 -0.83 -15.46 16.57
C TRP A 6 -1.20 -15.59 15.09
N ILE A 7 -1.13 -16.79 14.51
CA ILE A 7 -1.55 -17.05 13.13
C ILE A 7 -2.73 -18.01 13.17
N HIS A 8 -3.80 -17.66 12.47
CA HIS A 8 -4.95 -18.54 12.33
C HIS A 8 -5.53 -18.39 10.93
N ILE A 9 -6.15 -19.46 10.43
CA ILE A 9 -6.83 -19.45 9.14
C ILE A 9 -8.31 -19.41 9.41
N GLU A 10 -8.92 -18.26 9.10
CA GLU A 10 -10.34 -18.05 9.28
C GLU A 10 -11.10 -18.85 8.22
N LYS A 11 -12.11 -19.60 8.68
CA LYS A 11 -12.96 -20.44 7.83
C LYS A 11 -14.35 -19.81 7.77
N ILE A 12 -14.89 -19.67 6.57
CA ILE A 12 -16.29 -19.26 6.36
C ILE A 12 -17.14 -20.52 6.21
N GLN A 13 -18.28 -20.54 6.89
CA GLN A 13 -19.29 -21.57 6.71
C GLN A 13 -20.06 -21.28 5.42
N VAL A 14 -19.84 -22.09 4.39
CA VAL A 14 -20.55 -21.97 3.10
C VAL A 14 -21.83 -22.80 3.10
N SER A 15 -21.86 -23.89 3.86
CA SER A 15 -23.04 -24.72 4.07
C SER A 15 -23.04 -25.33 5.48
N ARG A 16 -24.13 -26.00 5.86
CA ARG A 16 -24.26 -26.66 7.18
C ARG A 16 -23.14 -27.66 7.48
N GLN A 17 -22.46 -28.19 6.46
CA GLN A 17 -21.42 -29.22 6.61
C GLN A 17 -20.06 -28.77 6.09
N GLN A 18 -19.94 -27.59 5.47
CA GLN A 18 -18.72 -27.18 4.78
C GLN A 18 -18.21 -25.84 5.28
N ASN A 19 -17.04 -25.88 5.92
CA ASN A 19 -16.25 -24.72 6.30
C ASN A 19 -15.10 -24.59 5.30
N LEU A 20 -15.10 -23.52 4.51
CA LEU A 20 -14.03 -23.25 3.57
C LEU A 20 -13.05 -22.25 4.19
N PRO A 21 -11.73 -22.52 4.13
CA PRO A 21 -10.75 -21.52 4.51
C PRO A 21 -10.90 -20.30 3.61
N ASN A 22 -10.95 -19.10 4.21
CA ASN A 22 -11.21 -17.85 3.49
C ASN A 22 -10.02 -16.91 3.48
N ARG A 23 -9.34 -16.77 4.63
CA ARG A 23 -8.19 -15.87 4.78
C ARG A 23 -7.25 -16.30 5.90
N VAL A 24 -6.00 -15.87 5.80
CA VAL A 24 -4.99 -16.04 6.84
C VAL A 24 -4.93 -14.76 7.69
N CYS A 25 -5.00 -14.90 8.99
CA CYS A 25 -5.06 -13.78 9.93
C CYS A 25 -3.85 -13.79 10.88
N PHE A 26 -3.16 -12.67 10.98
CA PHE A 26 -2.03 -12.42 11.86
C PHE A 26 -2.45 -11.53 13.03
N GLN A 27 -2.05 -11.88 14.25
CA GLN A 27 -2.32 -11.11 15.46
C GLN A 27 -1.01 -10.52 15.97
N PHE A 28 -0.78 -9.25 15.66
CA PHE A 28 0.42 -8.55 16.10
C PHE A 28 0.18 -7.82 17.42
N ASN A 29 1.23 -7.75 18.22
CA ASN A 29 1.39 -6.85 19.34
C ASN A 29 2.82 -6.28 19.30
N GLU A 30 3.10 -5.31 20.15
CA GLU A 30 4.41 -4.64 20.16
C GLU A 30 5.59 -5.61 20.36
N ASN A 31 5.44 -6.63 21.22
CA ASN A 31 6.49 -7.63 21.47
C ASN A 31 6.78 -8.48 20.23
N LEU A 32 5.73 -8.98 19.58
CA LEU A 32 5.87 -9.80 18.38
C LEU A 32 6.42 -8.99 17.19
N LEU A 33 6.05 -7.72 17.06
CA LEU A 33 6.64 -6.85 16.04
C LEU A 33 8.15 -6.70 16.23
N ARG A 34 8.63 -6.52 17.47
CA ARG A 34 10.06 -6.47 17.79
C ARG A 34 10.77 -7.80 17.49
N GLU A 35 10.15 -8.93 17.82
CA GLU A 35 10.71 -10.25 17.51
C GLU A 35 10.83 -10.47 16.00
N ILE A 36 9.79 -10.14 15.23
CA ILE A 36 9.81 -10.23 13.77
C ILE A 36 10.90 -9.32 13.19
N GLN A 37 11.04 -8.10 13.69
CA GLN A 37 12.10 -7.20 13.28
C GLN A 37 13.49 -7.80 13.53
N LEU A 38 13.72 -8.38 14.72
CA LEU A 38 14.97 -9.07 15.02
C LEU A 38 15.23 -10.27 14.09
N TRP A 39 14.19 -11.04 13.73
CA TRP A 39 14.32 -12.12 12.76
C TRP A 39 14.65 -11.64 11.36
N GLN A 40 14.11 -10.49 10.94
CA GLN A 40 14.43 -9.83 9.68
C GLN A 40 15.90 -9.40 9.64
N GLU A 41 16.37 -8.69 10.67
CA GLU A 41 17.74 -8.18 10.77
C GLU A 41 18.78 -9.31 10.82
N THR A 42 18.45 -10.41 11.49
CA THR A 42 19.32 -11.60 11.59
C THR A 42 19.17 -12.57 10.41
N ASN A 43 18.33 -12.23 9.41
CA ASN A 43 17.99 -13.09 8.26
C ASN A 43 17.59 -14.51 8.68
N ARG A 44 16.90 -14.64 9.80
CA ARG A 44 16.42 -15.92 10.32
C ARG A 44 15.19 -16.35 9.55
N LYS A 45 15.18 -17.62 9.14
CA LYS A 45 13.98 -18.25 8.58
C LYS A 45 13.03 -18.60 9.72
N PHE A 46 11.78 -18.16 9.60
CA PHE A 46 10.74 -18.57 10.52
C PHE A 46 10.23 -19.96 10.13
N GLN A 47 10.07 -20.88 11.08
CA GLN A 47 9.43 -22.17 10.84
C GLN A 47 8.03 -22.16 11.43
N PHE A 48 7.02 -22.38 10.58
CA PHE A 48 5.63 -22.51 11.03
C PHE A 48 5.36 -23.93 11.49
N ALA A 49 4.43 -24.13 12.44
CA ALA A 49 3.96 -25.47 12.74
C ALA A 49 3.36 -26.16 11.50
N SER A 50 3.49 -27.49 11.49
CA SER A 50 2.97 -28.33 10.41
C SER A 50 1.46 -28.20 10.23
N GLU A 51 0.72 -27.94 11.31
CA GLU A 51 -0.73 -27.74 11.30
C GLU A 51 -1.11 -26.51 10.47
N ILE A 52 -0.52 -25.35 10.78
CA ILE A 52 -0.76 -24.10 10.03
C ILE A 52 -0.38 -24.26 8.56
N LEU A 53 0.76 -24.89 8.27
CA LEU A 53 1.18 -25.13 6.88
C LEU A 53 0.23 -26.10 6.15
N THR A 54 -0.36 -27.07 6.84
CA THR A 54 -1.31 -28.02 6.25
C THR A 54 -2.63 -27.33 5.94
N ASP A 55 -3.15 -26.54 6.87
CA ASP A 55 -4.35 -25.73 6.66
C ASP A 55 -4.12 -24.67 5.56
N PHE A 56 -2.93 -24.06 5.51
CA PHE A 56 -2.59 -23.10 4.47
C PHE A 56 -2.47 -23.76 3.09
N ARG A 57 -1.88 -24.96 3.01
CA ARG A 57 -1.88 -25.75 1.75
C ARG A 57 -3.29 -26.09 1.31
N SER A 58 -4.15 -26.52 2.24
CA SER A 58 -5.55 -26.83 1.95
C SER A 58 -6.28 -25.59 1.41
N TYR A 59 -6.10 -24.43 2.04
CA TYR A 59 -6.64 -23.16 1.59
C TYR A 59 -6.22 -22.82 0.15
N VAL A 60 -4.92 -22.90 -0.15
CA VAL A 60 -4.39 -22.62 -1.49
C VAL A 60 -4.93 -23.59 -2.54
N LEU A 61 -5.06 -24.88 -2.22
CA LEU A 61 -5.58 -25.89 -3.14
C LEU A 61 -7.08 -25.73 -3.41
N LEU A 62 -7.88 -25.42 -2.39
CA LEU A 62 -9.32 -25.22 -2.53
C LEU A 62 -9.63 -23.96 -3.36
N ASN A 63 -8.89 -22.87 -3.14
CA ASN A 63 -9.05 -21.66 -3.96
C ASN A 63 -8.68 -21.91 -5.43
N HIS A 64 -7.78 -22.85 -5.71
CA HIS A 64 -7.44 -23.25 -7.08
C HIS A 64 -8.56 -24.04 -7.78
N GLN A 65 -9.41 -24.74 -7.04
CA GLN A 65 -10.48 -25.55 -7.64
C GLN A 65 -11.75 -24.75 -7.91
N ASN A 66 -12.04 -23.75 -7.08
CA ASN A 66 -13.36 -23.10 -7.08
C ASN A 66 -13.48 -21.85 -7.97
N ASN A 67 -12.38 -21.19 -8.37
CA ASN A 67 -12.43 -19.94 -9.14
C ASN A 67 -11.29 -19.84 -10.18
N PHE A 68 -11.58 -19.22 -11.33
CA PHE A 68 -10.55 -18.87 -12.34
C PHE A 68 -9.54 -17.84 -11.84
N SER A 69 -9.82 -17.14 -10.73
CA SER A 69 -8.92 -16.23 -10.02
C SER A 69 -8.60 -16.78 -8.63
N VAL A 70 -7.42 -17.41 -8.48
CA VAL A 70 -6.92 -17.83 -7.17
C VAL A 70 -6.33 -16.61 -6.49
N GLU A 71 -7.10 -16.06 -5.57
CA GLU A 71 -6.69 -14.95 -4.72
C GLU A 71 -6.49 -15.47 -3.29
N LEU A 72 -5.39 -15.05 -2.67
CA LEU A 72 -5.06 -15.34 -1.29
C LEU A 72 -5.29 -14.09 -0.46
N ASN A 73 -6.18 -14.19 0.51
CA ASN A 73 -6.53 -13.10 1.41
C ASN A 73 -5.76 -13.23 2.71
N PHE A 74 -5.16 -12.12 3.13
CA PHE A 74 -4.41 -11.99 4.37
C PHE A 74 -4.96 -10.80 5.16
N CYS A 75 -5.00 -10.93 6.47
CA CYS A 75 -5.42 -9.85 7.36
C CYS A 75 -4.45 -9.76 8.55
N SER A 76 -4.06 -8.54 8.93
CA SER A 76 -3.31 -8.28 10.15
C SER A 76 -4.15 -7.48 11.12
N PHE A 77 -4.22 -7.99 12.33
CA PHE A 77 -4.74 -7.31 13.49
C PHE A 77 -3.60 -6.81 14.35
N TYR A 78 -3.79 -5.67 15.00
CA TYR A 78 -2.91 -5.17 16.05
C TYR A 78 -3.68 -5.12 17.36
N GLN A 79 -3.05 -5.61 18.43
CA GLN A 79 -3.61 -5.61 19.77
C GLN A 79 -2.99 -4.49 20.59
N GLN A 80 -3.85 -3.59 21.08
CA GLN A 80 -3.48 -2.49 21.97
C GLN A 80 -4.48 -2.47 23.13
N ASP A 81 -3.97 -2.52 24.37
CA ASP A 81 -4.78 -2.39 25.60
C ASP A 81 -6.04 -3.28 25.60
N GLU A 82 -5.85 -4.57 25.24
CA GLU A 82 -6.86 -5.62 25.09
C GLU A 82 -7.76 -5.55 23.84
N GLU A 83 -7.83 -4.43 23.14
CA GLU A 83 -8.59 -4.32 21.90
C GLU A 83 -7.80 -4.88 20.71
N LYS A 84 -8.46 -5.73 19.92
CA LYS A 84 -7.92 -6.28 18.68
C LYS A 84 -8.54 -5.58 17.47
N THR A 85 -7.74 -4.77 16.79
CA THR A 85 -8.19 -3.99 15.63
C THR A 85 -7.58 -4.52 14.34
N ALA A 86 -8.40 -4.70 13.29
CA ALA A 86 -7.92 -4.98 11.94
C ALA A 86 -7.22 -3.74 11.36
N VAL A 87 -5.94 -3.88 10.98
CA VAL A 87 -5.10 -2.78 10.47
C VAL A 87 -4.88 -2.90 8.98
N ILE A 88 -4.57 -4.10 8.50
CA ILE A 88 -4.23 -4.35 7.10
C ILE A 88 -5.05 -5.52 6.58
N GLN A 89 -5.57 -5.37 5.37
CA GLN A 89 -6.07 -6.48 4.57
C GLN A 89 -5.37 -6.46 3.21
N SER A 90 -4.82 -7.61 2.81
CA SER A 90 -4.11 -7.78 1.55
C SER A 90 -4.67 -8.96 0.78
N THR A 91 -4.90 -8.75 -0.51
CA THR A 91 -5.29 -9.80 -1.45
C THR A 91 -4.17 -9.97 -2.46
N ILE A 92 -3.65 -11.18 -2.57
CA ILE A 92 -2.55 -11.55 -3.48
C ILE A 92 -3.07 -12.52 -4.52
N SER A 93 -3.04 -12.12 -5.79
CA SER A 93 -3.39 -12.98 -6.92
C SER A 93 -2.21 -13.86 -7.36
N LEU A 94 -2.47 -14.88 -8.18
CA LEU A 94 -1.42 -15.77 -8.73
C LEU A 94 -0.34 -15.07 -9.55
N ASP A 95 -0.71 -14.01 -10.27
CA ASP A 95 0.23 -13.19 -11.04
C ASP A 95 1.05 -12.24 -10.14
N GLY A 96 0.81 -12.28 -8.82
CA GLY A 96 1.54 -11.51 -7.84
C GLY A 96 1.06 -10.07 -7.71
N LYS A 97 -0.11 -9.71 -8.26
CA LYS A 97 -0.73 -8.41 -7.95
C LYS A 97 -1.19 -8.42 -6.50
N ILE A 98 -0.93 -7.32 -5.83
CA ILE A 98 -1.29 -7.12 -4.43
C ILE A 98 -2.26 -5.95 -4.37
N VAL A 99 -3.46 -6.20 -3.85
CA VAL A 99 -4.42 -5.15 -3.49
C VAL A 99 -4.41 -5.05 -1.97
N GLN A 100 -4.17 -3.85 -1.44
CA GLN A 100 -4.05 -3.61 -0.01
C GLN A 100 -5.06 -2.57 0.47
N GLN A 101 -5.64 -2.82 1.63
CA GLN A 101 -6.46 -1.89 2.38
C GLN A 101 -5.82 -1.68 3.75
N ILE A 102 -5.73 -0.42 4.18
CA ILE A 102 -5.15 -0.02 5.45
C ILE A 102 -6.19 0.80 6.21
N ARG A 103 -6.35 0.53 7.50
CA ARG A 103 -7.24 1.30 8.37
C ARG A 103 -6.74 2.74 8.50
N HIS A 104 -7.63 3.71 8.30
CA HIS A 104 -7.30 5.14 8.26
C HIS A 104 -6.65 5.65 9.56
N ASP A 105 -7.12 5.19 10.72
CA ASP A 105 -6.64 5.64 12.03
C ASP A 105 -5.12 5.40 12.22
N TYR A 106 -4.58 4.34 11.61
CA TYR A 106 -3.16 4.01 11.68
C TYR A 106 -2.29 4.86 10.76
N LEU A 107 -2.86 5.69 9.88
CA LEU A 107 -2.10 6.64 9.06
C LEU A 107 -1.51 7.78 9.91
N GLN A 108 -2.10 8.06 11.08
CA GLN A 108 -1.58 9.06 12.01
C GLN A 108 -0.33 8.54 12.75
N GLU A 109 -0.25 7.23 12.96
CA GLU A 109 0.88 6.55 13.61
C GLU A 109 1.79 5.86 12.60
N PHE A 110 2.38 6.65 11.69
CA PHE A 110 3.15 6.15 10.55
C PHE A 110 4.24 5.12 10.92
N GLN A 111 4.96 5.34 12.02
CA GLN A 111 6.01 4.42 12.47
C GLN A 111 5.47 3.06 12.90
N LEU A 112 4.35 3.02 13.61
CA LEU A 112 3.70 1.76 13.99
C LEU A 112 3.15 1.06 12.74
N LEU A 113 2.46 1.79 11.88
CA LEU A 113 1.93 1.26 10.63
C LEU A 113 3.04 0.64 9.76
N GLN A 114 4.18 1.31 9.62
CA GLN A 114 5.30 0.79 8.85
C GLN A 114 5.83 -0.53 9.43
N ARG A 115 5.94 -0.64 10.77
CA ARG A 115 6.33 -1.90 11.43
C ARG A 115 5.32 -3.02 11.16
N ILE A 116 4.02 -2.72 11.23
CA ILE A 116 2.94 -3.68 10.95
C ILE A 116 2.97 -4.12 9.48
N ILE A 117 3.14 -3.19 8.52
CA ILE A 117 3.23 -3.51 7.08
C ILE A 117 4.44 -4.41 6.80
N ASN A 118 5.60 -4.07 7.36
CA ASN A 118 6.82 -4.84 7.17
C ASN A 118 6.68 -6.25 7.74
N ALA A 119 6.11 -6.37 8.95
CA ALA A 119 5.82 -7.66 9.56
C ALA A 119 4.81 -8.47 8.73
N HIS A 120 3.71 -7.86 8.29
CA HIS A 120 2.66 -8.47 7.49
C HIS A 120 3.22 -9.15 6.24
N TYR A 121 3.94 -8.39 5.40
CA TYR A 121 4.45 -8.94 4.15
C TYR A 121 5.60 -9.92 4.34
N TRP A 122 6.45 -9.71 5.35
CA TRP A 122 7.51 -10.66 5.65
C TRP A 122 6.95 -12.03 6.08
N VAL A 123 5.94 -12.06 6.96
CA VAL A 123 5.31 -13.32 7.38
C VAL A 123 4.66 -14.02 6.19
N ILE A 124 3.96 -13.28 5.32
CA ILE A 124 3.39 -13.84 4.09
C ILE A 124 4.48 -14.48 3.23
N GLU A 125 5.60 -13.79 3.01
CA GLU A 125 6.73 -14.32 2.25
C GLU A 125 7.26 -15.61 2.88
N GLN A 126 7.44 -15.65 4.20
CA GLN A 126 7.88 -16.85 4.90
C GLN A 126 6.91 -18.02 4.70
N MET A 127 5.59 -17.79 4.77
CA MET A 127 4.57 -18.82 4.56
C MET A 127 4.60 -19.35 3.11
N LEU A 128 4.62 -18.44 2.14
CA LEU A 128 4.64 -18.79 0.71
C LEU A 128 5.91 -19.57 0.35
N ASN A 129 7.06 -19.22 0.92
CA ASN A 129 8.32 -19.92 0.69
C ASN A 129 8.30 -21.37 1.23
N GLN A 130 7.50 -21.65 2.26
CA GLN A 130 7.38 -22.98 2.88
C GLN A 130 6.28 -23.85 2.28
N LEU A 131 5.41 -23.29 1.43
CA LEU A 131 4.37 -24.06 0.78
C LEU A 131 4.92 -25.21 -0.09
N LYS A 132 6.21 -25.19 -0.49
CA LYS A 132 6.84 -26.19 -1.37
C LYS A 132 5.86 -26.67 -2.45
N LEU A 133 5.18 -25.73 -3.11
CA LEU A 133 4.45 -26.06 -4.32
C LEU A 133 5.53 -26.49 -5.30
N LYS A 134 5.69 -27.81 -5.46
CA LYS A 134 6.52 -28.38 -6.53
C LYS A 134 5.89 -27.85 -7.81
N SER A 135 6.36 -26.70 -8.29
CA SER A 135 6.04 -26.30 -9.64
C SER A 135 6.66 -27.41 -10.49
N SER A 136 5.80 -28.19 -11.11
CA SER A 136 6.18 -29.14 -12.15
C SER A 136 6.62 -28.34 -13.37
N SER A 137 7.56 -27.40 -13.21
CA SER A 137 8.23 -26.69 -14.27
C SER A 137 9.47 -27.51 -14.63
N LYS A 138 9.23 -28.71 -15.15
CA LYS A 138 10.10 -29.32 -16.16
C LYS A 138 9.79 -28.60 -17.48
N ARG A 139 10.07 -27.30 -17.57
CA ARG A 139 10.10 -26.56 -18.84
C ARG A 139 10.73 -25.18 -18.60
N THR A 140 11.89 -25.03 -19.24
CA THR A 140 12.67 -23.82 -19.54
C THR A 140 13.37 -23.10 -18.37
N GLY A 141 14.70 -23.29 -18.30
CA GLY A 141 15.63 -22.68 -17.34
C GLY A 141 15.84 -21.17 -17.47
N LEU A 142 14.78 -20.39 -17.74
CA LEU A 142 14.85 -18.93 -17.88
C LEU A 142 14.02 -18.17 -16.83
N ALA A 143 13.06 -18.79 -16.14
CA ALA A 143 12.13 -18.08 -15.25
C ALA A 143 12.59 -17.96 -13.78
N SER A 144 13.57 -18.74 -13.32
CA SER A 144 13.99 -18.72 -11.89
C SER A 144 14.85 -17.52 -11.51
N LYS A 145 15.43 -16.80 -12.49
CA LYS A 145 16.18 -15.54 -12.25
C LYS A 145 15.28 -14.32 -12.00
N SER A 146 13.99 -14.37 -12.36
CA SER A 146 13.09 -13.22 -12.24
C SER A 146 12.52 -13.04 -10.82
N ARG A 147 12.22 -14.14 -10.12
CA ARG A 147 11.55 -14.09 -8.81
C ARG A 147 12.41 -13.52 -7.68
N LYS A 148 13.74 -13.66 -7.74
CA LYS A 148 14.66 -13.02 -6.76
C LYS A 148 14.82 -11.51 -7.00
N LYS A 149 14.56 -10.99 -8.21
CA LYS A 149 14.67 -9.55 -8.49
C LYS A 149 13.48 -8.77 -7.93
N GLN A 150 12.28 -9.32 -7.99
CA GLN A 150 11.06 -8.59 -7.65
C GLN A 150 10.88 -8.37 -6.13
N THR A 151 11.21 -9.34 -5.28
CA THR A 151 11.21 -9.14 -3.82
C THR A 151 12.36 -8.22 -3.36
N SER A 152 13.51 -8.26 -4.05
CA SER A 152 14.59 -7.28 -3.78
C SER A 152 14.23 -5.85 -4.21
N GLN A 153 13.38 -5.68 -5.22
CA GLN A 153 12.96 -4.37 -5.71
C GLN A 153 11.98 -3.69 -4.77
N PHE A 154 11.06 -4.42 -4.14
CA PHE A 154 10.12 -3.83 -3.17
C PHE A 154 10.83 -3.33 -1.91
N ALA A 155 11.75 -4.15 -1.36
CA ALA A 155 12.58 -3.73 -0.22
C ALA A 155 13.53 -2.57 -0.56
N ARG A 156 14.09 -2.55 -1.79
CA ARG A 156 14.92 -1.42 -2.25
C ARG A 156 14.11 -0.16 -2.52
N HIS A 157 12.87 -0.26 -2.99
CA HIS A 157 12.03 0.93 -3.24
C HIS A 157 11.65 1.62 -1.92
N LEU A 158 11.28 0.84 -0.89
CA LEU A 158 10.99 1.38 0.44
C LEU A 158 12.23 1.98 1.13
N ALA A 159 13.41 1.36 0.97
CA ALA A 159 14.66 1.93 1.50
C ALA A 159 15.12 3.17 0.72
N GLN A 160 14.93 3.20 -0.60
CA GLN A 160 15.36 4.29 -1.48
C GLN A 160 14.53 5.57 -1.30
N GLU A 161 13.23 5.48 -1.03
CA GLU A 161 12.42 6.68 -0.73
C GLU A 161 12.87 7.37 0.56
N SER A 162 13.29 6.60 1.57
CA SER A 162 13.80 7.18 2.82
C SER A 162 15.15 7.90 2.63
N GLN A 163 16.01 7.42 1.72
CA GLN A 163 17.27 8.08 1.37
C GLN A 163 17.05 9.31 0.47
N LEU A 164 16.09 9.28 -0.45
CA LEU A 164 15.79 10.46 -1.28
C LEU A 164 15.22 11.62 -0.44
N LEU A 165 14.42 11.31 0.58
CA LEU A 165 13.90 12.32 1.50
C LEU A 165 15.03 12.94 2.37
N SER A 166 15.99 12.14 2.84
CA SER A 166 17.10 12.69 3.65
C SER A 166 18.07 13.54 2.81
N TRP A 167 18.35 13.14 1.57
CA TRP A 167 19.19 13.92 0.65
C TRP A 167 18.48 15.20 0.20
N GLY A 168 17.16 15.14 -0.02
CA GLY A 168 16.36 16.31 -0.36
C GLY A 168 16.35 17.37 0.74
N LEU A 169 16.18 16.95 2.00
CA LEU A 169 16.22 17.87 3.14
C LEU A 169 17.62 18.48 3.35
N SER A 170 18.68 17.68 3.17
CA SER A 170 20.06 18.18 3.28
C SER A 170 20.39 19.20 2.18
N LEU A 171 19.99 18.97 0.94
CA LEU A 171 20.21 19.90 -0.17
C LEU A 171 19.35 21.16 -0.03
N GLY A 172 18.11 21.03 0.43
CA GLY A 172 17.24 22.18 0.69
C GLY A 172 17.85 23.12 1.73
N LEU A 173 18.41 22.57 2.81
CA LEU A 173 18.98 23.37 3.90
C LEU A 173 20.28 24.07 3.50
N THR A 174 21.14 23.43 2.70
CA THR A 174 22.37 24.08 2.19
C THR A 174 22.06 25.20 1.22
N ILE A 175 21.07 25.04 0.33
CA ILE A 175 20.63 26.09 -0.60
C ILE A 175 20.10 27.31 0.19
N ILE A 176 19.30 27.11 1.24
CA ILE A 176 18.77 28.21 2.05
C ILE A 176 19.88 29.00 2.73
N VAL A 177 20.87 28.31 3.31
CA VAL A 177 22.01 28.98 3.99
C VAL A 177 22.86 29.77 2.99
N VAL A 178 23.13 29.21 1.81
CA VAL A 178 23.87 29.92 0.74
C VAL A 178 23.09 31.16 0.27
N LEU A 179 21.77 31.03 0.11
CA LEU A 179 20.92 32.16 -0.30
C LEU A 179 20.92 33.27 0.75
N MET A 180 20.83 32.93 2.04
CA MET A 180 20.94 33.87 3.16
C MET A 180 22.31 34.59 3.17
N LEU A 181 23.40 33.86 2.90
CA LEU A 181 24.76 34.42 2.81
C LEU A 181 24.91 35.38 1.63
N ILE A 182 24.32 35.05 0.47
CA ILE A 182 24.29 35.92 -0.70
C ILE A 182 23.48 37.19 -0.39
N VAL A 183 22.30 37.06 0.22
CA VAL A 183 21.47 38.21 0.62
C VAL A 183 22.20 39.10 1.62
N ALA A 184 22.92 38.54 2.59
CA ALA A 184 23.71 39.30 3.55
C ALA A 184 24.92 40.02 2.92
N SER A 185 25.44 39.51 1.80
CA SER A 185 26.60 40.07 1.08
C SER A 185 26.23 41.16 0.08
N ILE A 186 24.94 41.27 -0.27
CA ILE A 186 24.44 42.24 -1.22
C ILE A 186 24.04 43.52 -0.47
N ASN A 187 24.62 44.66 -0.88
CA ASN A 187 24.26 45.97 -0.35
C ASN A 187 22.74 46.20 -0.37
N LEU A 188 22.19 46.66 0.77
CA LEU A 188 20.76 46.99 0.98
C LEU A 188 20.04 47.63 -0.24
N PRO A 189 20.61 48.60 -0.98
CA PRO A 189 19.96 49.17 -2.17
C PRO A 189 19.68 48.16 -3.29
N VAL A 190 20.53 47.14 -3.47
CA VAL A 190 20.35 46.13 -4.53
C VAL A 190 19.24 45.16 -4.17
N ILE A 191 19.08 44.82 -2.88
CA ILE A 191 17.97 44.00 -2.39
C ILE A 191 16.63 44.69 -2.67
N LEU A 192 16.56 46.00 -2.44
CA LEU A 192 15.36 46.82 -2.70
C LEU A 192 14.97 46.83 -4.19
N ILE A 193 15.95 46.86 -5.10
CA ILE A 193 15.69 46.79 -6.54
C ILE A 193 15.15 45.40 -6.94
N ILE A 194 15.75 44.33 -6.40
CA ILE A 194 15.32 42.95 -6.69
C ILE A 194 13.91 42.68 -6.17
N THR A 195 13.56 43.14 -4.96
CA THR A 195 12.22 42.95 -4.39
C THR A 195 11.14 43.68 -5.19
N VAL A 196 11.42 44.92 -5.64
CA VAL A 196 10.52 45.67 -6.53
C VAL A 196 10.33 44.94 -7.88
N LEU A 197 11.41 44.40 -8.46
CA LEU A 197 11.34 43.65 -9.71
C LEU A 197 10.49 42.37 -9.55
N PHE A 198 10.66 41.64 -8.45
CA PHE A 198 9.90 40.43 -8.16
C PHE A 198 8.41 40.72 -7.94
N ALA A 199 8.10 41.82 -7.26
CA ALA A 199 6.72 42.28 -7.07
C ALA A 199 6.05 42.61 -8.42
N LEU A 200 6.77 43.28 -9.33
CA LEU A 200 6.28 43.57 -10.69
C LEU A 200 6.04 42.29 -11.50
N LEU A 201 6.97 41.33 -11.45
CA LEU A 201 6.79 40.03 -12.11
C LEU A 201 5.60 39.26 -11.56
N ALA A 202 5.43 39.23 -10.23
CA ALA A 202 4.28 38.59 -9.59
C ALA A 202 2.96 39.25 -10.04
N GLN A 203 2.91 40.58 -10.14
CA GLN A 203 1.74 41.28 -10.66
C GLN A 203 1.42 40.91 -12.12
N VAL A 204 2.44 40.79 -12.99
CA VAL A 204 2.25 40.35 -14.38
C VAL A 204 1.71 38.93 -14.45
N VAL A 205 2.27 38.00 -13.65
CA VAL A 205 1.82 36.61 -13.60
C VAL A 205 0.39 36.51 -13.07
N ILE A 206 0.06 37.21 -11.99
CA ILE A 206 -1.31 37.24 -11.44
C ILE A 206 -2.29 37.80 -12.47
N LYS A 207 -1.92 38.88 -13.18
CA LYS A 207 -2.76 39.45 -14.23
C LYS A 207 -2.99 38.45 -15.37
N ASN A 208 -1.93 37.79 -15.85
CA ASN A 208 -2.06 36.79 -16.91
C ASN A 208 -2.86 35.55 -16.47
N PHE A 209 -2.67 35.10 -15.23
CA PHE A 209 -3.35 33.93 -14.68
C PHE A 209 -4.85 34.20 -14.44
N LEU A 210 -5.19 35.37 -13.89
CA LEU A 210 -6.59 35.75 -13.66
C LEU A 210 -7.35 36.04 -14.97
N LEU A 211 -6.69 36.61 -15.98
CA LEU A 211 -7.33 36.87 -17.28
C LEU A 211 -7.42 35.63 -18.18
N SER A 212 -6.54 34.64 -18.04
CA SER A 212 -6.55 33.44 -18.88
C SER A 212 -7.64 32.43 -18.52
N ASN A 213 -8.16 32.44 -17.29
CA ASN A 213 -9.05 31.38 -16.81
C ASN A 213 -10.55 31.73 -16.81
N SER A 214 -10.91 33.00 -17.04
CA SER A 214 -12.32 33.42 -16.99
C SER A 214 -13.04 33.35 -18.34
N SER A 215 -12.32 33.35 -19.47
CA SER A 215 -12.93 33.31 -20.81
C SER A 215 -13.34 31.90 -21.24
N ASP A 216 -12.56 30.87 -20.91
CA ASP A 216 -12.85 29.49 -21.32
C ASP A 216 -13.98 28.83 -20.51
N LEU A 217 -14.11 29.17 -19.23
CA LEU A 217 -15.17 28.61 -18.37
C LEU A 217 -16.57 29.11 -18.76
N ALA A 218 -16.67 30.34 -19.28
CA ALA A 218 -17.93 30.89 -19.76
C ALA A 218 -18.38 30.24 -21.09
N LEU A 219 -17.44 29.93 -21.98
CA LEU A 219 -17.72 29.25 -23.26
C LEU A 219 -18.07 27.77 -23.05
N GLN A 220 -17.41 27.05 -22.13
CA GLN A 220 -17.80 25.68 -21.79
C GLN A 220 -19.20 25.58 -21.15
N LYS A 221 -19.61 26.56 -20.33
CA LYS A 221 -20.97 26.60 -19.76
C LYS A 221 -22.05 26.87 -20.80
N LEU A 222 -21.73 27.58 -21.88
CA LEU A 222 -22.64 27.81 -23.00
C LEU A 222 -22.74 26.60 -23.94
N LEU A 223 -21.64 25.88 -24.17
CA LEU A 223 -21.64 24.70 -25.04
C LEU A 223 -22.23 23.45 -24.38
N SER A 224 -22.03 23.26 -23.07
CA SER A 224 -22.59 22.10 -22.34
C SER A 224 -24.11 22.12 -22.20
N LYS A 225 -24.76 23.31 -22.25
CA LYS A 225 -26.22 23.42 -22.24
C LYS A 225 -26.90 22.99 -23.54
N ARG A 226 -26.19 22.94 -24.67
CA ARG A 226 -26.80 22.64 -25.99
C ARG A 226 -26.82 21.14 -26.36
N PHE A 227 -26.12 20.28 -25.62
CA PHE A 227 -25.96 18.86 -25.99
C PHE A 227 -26.68 17.83 -25.10
N LEU A 228 -27.42 18.25 -24.07
CA LEU A 228 -28.06 17.32 -23.10
C LEU A 228 -29.57 17.10 -23.30
N SER A 229 -30.12 17.37 -24.48
CA SER A 229 -31.53 17.07 -24.80
C SER A 229 -31.73 15.96 -25.83
N SER A 230 -31.02 14.83 -25.71
CA SER A 230 -31.46 13.58 -26.37
C SER A 230 -30.68 12.38 -25.85
N THR A 231 -31.21 11.69 -24.85
CA THR A 231 -31.14 10.23 -24.72
C THR A 231 -31.93 9.80 -23.49
N LYS A 232 -33.17 9.35 -23.72
CA LYS A 232 -33.95 8.58 -22.73
C LYS A 232 -33.27 7.22 -22.54
N ILE A 233 -32.41 7.09 -21.54
CA ILE A 233 -31.92 5.78 -21.08
C ILE A 233 -32.85 5.26 -20.00
N LYS A 234 -33.48 4.13 -20.30
CA LYS A 234 -34.34 3.32 -19.44
C LYS A 234 -33.60 2.97 -18.15
N LYS A 235 -34.13 3.44 -17.01
CA LYS A 235 -33.73 3.05 -15.66
C LYS A 235 -34.11 1.57 -15.43
N ILE A 236 -33.13 0.66 -15.46
CA ILE A 236 -33.29 -0.69 -14.94
C ILE A 236 -33.03 -0.61 -13.43
N LYS A 237 -34.07 -0.80 -12.62
CA LYS A 237 -33.98 -0.95 -11.16
C LYS A 237 -33.42 -2.34 -10.85
N PHE A 238 -32.19 -2.42 -10.35
CA PHE A 238 -31.72 -3.61 -9.65
C PHE A 238 -32.12 -3.51 -8.18
N ASN A 239 -33.07 -4.36 -7.80
CA ASN A 239 -33.48 -4.61 -6.43
C ASN A 239 -32.56 -5.70 -5.87
N TYR A 240 -31.59 -5.34 -5.02
CA TYR A 240 -30.92 -6.35 -4.19
C TYR A 240 -31.55 -6.35 -2.79
N LEU A 241 -32.17 -7.49 -2.53
CA LEU A 241 -32.91 -7.85 -1.34
C LEU A 241 -31.93 -7.98 -0.16
N ASN A 242 -32.06 -7.08 0.81
CA ASN A 242 -31.56 -7.29 2.17
C ASN A 242 -32.26 -8.50 2.79
N LYS A 243 -31.49 -9.51 3.19
CA LYS A 243 -31.88 -10.46 4.23
C LYS A 243 -30.66 -11.22 4.73
N LEU A 244 -30.10 -10.77 5.86
CA LEU A 244 -29.47 -11.64 6.83
C LEU A 244 -29.96 -11.19 8.21
N LYS A 245 -30.82 -12.04 8.78
CA LYS A 245 -31.11 -12.17 10.21
C LYS A 245 -30.18 -13.27 10.72
#